data_AF-A0AAX4KG99-F1
#
_entry.id   AF-A0AAX4KG99-F1
#
_cell.length_a   1.000
_cell.length_b   1.000
_cell.length_c   1.000
_cell.angle_alpha   90.00
_cell.angle_beta   90.00
_cell.angle_gamma   90.00
#
_symmetry.space_group_name_H-M   'P 1'
#
loop_
_entity.id
_entity.type
_entity.pdbx_description
1 polymer ?
#
loop_
_entity_poly.entity_id
_entity_poly.type
_entity_poly.pdbx_seq_one_letter_code
_entity_poly.pdbx_strand_id
1 'polypeptide(L)'
;MSPPSSNILLDPIPEIRAALKSNSFGISSSHIIEENSFPLTQQDLESVKDESRSTGTTGVRVVGRAEFQLLGEEGKVGVRLDRSGWTVETIRESSPSQIHQKLNKTYESLESLLIDISESYVREMNNEIWKRFGMDKHEDDQQQENI
;
A
#
# COMPACT_ATOMS: atom_id res chain seq x y z
N MET A 1 9.65 -17.60 21.39
CA MET A 1 9.51 -16.12 21.28
C MET A 1 10.25 -15.72 20.02
N SER A 2 9.54 -15.28 18.98
CA SER A 2 10.17 -14.82 17.75
C SER A 2 10.94 -13.54 18.03
N PRO A 3 12.16 -13.34 17.48
CA PRO A 3 12.84 -12.07 17.61
C PRO A 3 11.91 -10.97 17.06
N PRO A 4 11.88 -9.77 17.68
CA PRO A 4 11.15 -8.65 17.11
C PRO A 4 11.68 -8.45 15.69
N SER A 5 10.80 -8.47 14.70
CA SER A 5 11.16 -8.20 13.31
C SER A 5 11.84 -6.83 13.27
N SER A 6 13.15 -6.82 13.05
CA SER A 6 13.96 -5.62 12.90
C SER A 6 13.66 -4.95 11.56
N ASN A 7 12.42 -4.53 11.35
CA ASN A 7 12.05 -3.67 10.23
C ASN A 7 12.54 -2.27 10.55
N ILE A 8 13.80 -2.02 10.20
CA ILE A 8 14.43 -0.71 10.32
C ILE A 8 13.95 0.14 9.15
N LEU A 9 12.84 0.84 9.36
CA LEU A 9 12.34 1.85 8.42
C LEU A 9 13.15 3.14 8.60
N LEU A 10 14.06 3.41 7.68
CA LEU A 10 14.95 4.59 7.72
C LEU A 10 14.36 5.79 6.97
N ASP A 11 13.76 5.54 5.82
CA ASP A 11 13.19 6.56 4.95
C ASP A 11 11.89 6.04 4.31
N PRO A 12 10.72 6.47 4.81
CA PRO A 12 9.46 5.94 4.36
C PRO A 12 9.02 6.50 3.00
N ILE A 13 9.53 7.65 2.55
CA ILE A 13 9.05 8.28 1.32
C ILE A 13 9.46 7.48 0.07
N PRO A 14 10.74 7.09 -0.10
CA PRO A 14 11.15 6.22 -1.20
C PRO A 14 10.44 4.87 -1.17
N GLU A 15 10.23 4.29 0.02
CA GLU A 15 9.50 3.02 0.17
C GLU A 15 8.04 3.16 -0.26
N ILE A 16 7.36 4.22 0.18
CA ILE A 16 5.98 4.50 -0.25
C ILE A 16 5.92 4.67 -1.76
N ARG A 17 6.84 5.44 -2.33
CA ARG A 17 6.88 5.68 -3.78
C ARG A 17 7.10 4.38 -4.56
N ALA A 18 8.00 3.51 -4.09
CA ALA A 18 8.26 2.22 -4.70
C ALA A 18 7.03 1.30 -4.62
N ALA A 19 6.39 1.24 -3.45
CA ALA A 19 5.19 0.43 -3.24
C ALA A 19 4.02 0.90 -4.12
N LEU A 20 3.73 2.21 -4.16
CA LEU A 20 2.69 2.78 -5.01
C LEU A 20 2.98 2.54 -6.50
N LYS A 21 4.24 2.68 -6.92
CA LYS A 21 4.65 2.41 -8.31
C LYS A 21 4.49 0.93 -8.68
N SER A 22 4.84 0.01 -7.77
CA SER A 22 4.70 -1.43 -8.00
C SER A 22 3.24 -1.87 -8.09
N ASN A 23 2.33 -1.12 -7.45
CA ASN A 23 0.90 -1.41 -7.36
C ASN A 23 0.06 -0.50 -8.25
N SER A 24 0.69 0.28 -9.14
CA SER A 24 0.00 1.31 -9.93
C SER A 24 -1.06 0.75 -10.87
N PHE A 25 -0.96 -0.52 -11.25
CA PHE A 25 -1.96 -1.21 -12.09
C PHE A 25 -3.31 -1.37 -11.38
N GLY A 26 -3.32 -1.37 -10.04
CA GLY A 26 -4.52 -1.65 -9.23
C GLY A 26 -5.03 -0.43 -8.44
N ILE A 27 -4.51 0.77 -8.71
CA ILE A 27 -4.93 2.03 -8.09
C ILE A 27 -5.17 3.09 -9.16
N SER A 28 -6.20 3.92 -8.99
CA SER A 28 -6.55 4.98 -9.95
C SER A 28 -5.61 6.18 -9.86
N SER A 29 -5.27 6.60 -8.63
CA SER A 29 -4.34 7.70 -8.38
C SER A 29 -3.71 7.54 -6.99
N SER A 30 -2.58 8.20 -6.77
CA SER A 30 -1.93 8.24 -5.46
C SER A 30 -1.15 9.52 -5.24
N HIS A 31 -1.02 9.91 -3.98
CA HIS A 31 -0.29 11.09 -3.54
C HIS A 31 0.37 10.84 -2.19
N ILE A 32 1.63 11.26 -2.04
CA ILE A 32 2.37 11.20 -0.77
C ILE A 32 2.15 12.52 -0.03
N ILE A 33 1.71 12.43 1.23
CA ILE A 33 1.43 13.58 2.07
C ILE A 33 2.72 13.97 2.81
N GLU A 34 3.58 14.72 2.12
CA GLU A 34 4.90 15.12 2.64
C GLU A 34 4.79 15.97 3.92
N GLU A 35 3.78 16.83 4.01
CA GLU A 35 3.54 17.71 5.18
C GLU A 35 3.41 16.96 6.52
N ASN A 36 2.96 15.70 6.46
CA ASN A 36 2.78 14.84 7.63
C ASN A 36 3.68 13.59 7.56
N SER A 37 4.79 13.67 6.85
CA SER A 37 5.79 12.60 6.75
C SER A 37 7.13 13.06 7.34
N PHE A 38 7.93 12.10 7.78
CA PHE A 38 9.27 12.32 8.32
C PHE A 38 10.11 11.05 8.15
N PRO A 39 11.39 11.13 7.79
CA PRO A 39 12.19 12.33 7.47
C PRO A 39 11.80 13.00 6.13
N LEU A 40 12.07 14.31 6.00
CA LEU A 40 11.88 15.07 4.75
C LEU A 40 13.21 15.58 4.19
N THR A 41 14.14 15.97 5.06
CA THR A 41 15.44 16.50 4.65
C THR A 41 16.55 15.46 4.82
N GLN A 42 17.68 15.69 4.16
CA GLN A 42 18.85 14.84 4.32
C GLN A 42 19.41 14.88 5.76
N GLN A 43 19.27 16.01 6.44
CA GLN A 43 19.65 16.15 7.85
C GLN A 43 18.76 15.31 8.78
N ASP A 44 17.45 15.27 8.51
CA ASP A 44 16.52 14.41 9.25
C ASP A 44 16.87 12.93 9.07
N LEU A 45 17.17 12.53 7.83
CA LEU A 45 17.57 11.17 7.50
C LEU A 45 18.86 10.78 8.22
N GLU A 46 19.86 11.66 8.27
CA GLU A 46 21.09 11.43 9.02
C GLU A 46 20.82 11.27 10.52
N SER A 47 19.95 12.11 11.10
CA SER A 47 19.52 11.99 12.49
C SER A 47 18.86 10.63 12.78
N VAL A 48 18.00 10.15 11.89
CA VAL A 48 17.35 8.84 12.00
C VAL A 48 18.37 7.70 11.89
N LYS A 49 19.33 7.81 10.98
CA LYS A 49 20.41 6.81 10.82
C LYS A 49 21.27 6.73 12.09
N ASP A 50 21.63 7.85 12.68
CA ASP A 50 22.44 7.89 13.90
C ASP A 50 21.68 7.37 15.13
N GLU A 51 20.37 7.69 15.22
CA GLU A 51 19.48 7.12 16.23
C GLU A 51 19.37 5.59 16.07
N SER A 52 19.19 5.11 14.84
CA SER A 52 19.12 3.69 14.54
C SER A 52 20.42 2.96 14.85
N ARG A 53 21.58 3.57 14.59
CA ARG A 53 22.89 3.02 14.95
C ARG A 53 23.09 2.93 16.46
N SER A 54 22.57 3.90 17.20
CA SER A 54 22.76 4.00 18.65
C SER A 54 21.80 3.12 19.45
N THR A 55 20.55 3.00 18.98
CA THR A 55 19.48 2.28 19.71
C THR A 55 19.12 0.92 19.10
N GLY A 56 19.60 0.64 17.89
CA GLY A 56 19.23 -0.56 17.13
C GLY A 56 17.82 -0.51 16.53
N THR A 57 17.09 0.60 16.71
CA THR A 57 15.72 0.79 16.21
C THR A 57 15.53 2.19 15.66
N THR A 58 14.60 2.37 14.72
CA THR A 58 14.21 3.70 14.27
C THR A 58 13.17 4.29 15.21
N GLY A 59 13.28 5.61 15.43
CA GLY A 59 12.37 6.35 16.30
C GLY A 59 10.93 6.33 15.78
N VAL A 60 9.97 6.45 16.70
CA VAL A 60 8.53 6.49 16.39
C VAL A 60 8.16 7.67 15.47
N ARG A 61 9.03 8.68 15.40
CA ARG A 61 8.91 9.83 14.49
C ARG A 61 9.05 9.47 13.01
N VAL A 62 9.66 8.33 12.67
CA VAL A 62 9.80 7.91 11.28
C VAL A 62 8.48 7.38 10.77
N VAL A 63 7.85 8.17 9.90
CA VAL A 63 6.50 7.93 9.41
C VAL A 63 6.34 8.50 8.02
N GLY A 64 5.79 7.72 7.09
CA GLY A 64 5.32 8.23 5.81
C GLY A 64 3.81 8.15 5.72
N ARG A 65 3.19 9.12 5.07
CA ARG A 65 1.75 9.10 4.81
C ARG A 65 1.48 9.22 3.33
N ALA A 66 0.48 8.48 2.87
CA ALA A 66 0.03 8.54 1.51
C ALA A 66 -1.48 8.37 1.44
N GLU A 67 -2.07 8.84 0.35
CA GLU A 67 -3.46 8.64 0.00
C GLU A 67 -3.53 8.08 -1.41
N PHE A 68 -4.42 7.13 -1.64
CA PHE A 68 -4.66 6.57 -2.97
C PHE A 68 -6.14 6.31 -3.21
N GLN A 69 -6.53 6.43 -4.47
CA GLN A 69 -7.87 6.13 -4.96
C GLN A 69 -7.89 4.70 -5.49
N LEU A 70 -8.79 3.86 -4.96
CA LEU A 70 -9.02 2.52 -5.46
C LEU A 70 -9.75 2.56 -6.82
N LEU A 71 -9.57 1.50 -7.60
CA LEU A 71 -10.32 1.30 -8.84
C LEU A 71 -11.80 1.02 -8.56
N GLY A 72 -12.64 1.08 -9.59
CA GLY A 72 -14.04 0.66 -9.51
C GLY A 72 -14.90 1.48 -8.54
N GLU A 73 -14.51 2.73 -8.24
CA GLU A 73 -15.19 3.61 -7.27
C GLU A 73 -15.30 3.00 -5.85
N GLU A 74 -14.38 2.09 -5.48
CA GLU A 74 -14.38 1.42 -4.17
C GLU A 74 -14.03 2.38 -3.02
N GLY A 75 -13.39 3.50 -3.33
CA GLY A 75 -13.17 4.62 -2.42
C GLY A 75 -11.72 5.10 -2.38
N LYS A 76 -11.48 6.06 -1.50
CA LYS A 76 -10.20 6.71 -1.25
C LYS A 76 -9.66 6.31 0.11
N VAL A 77 -8.40 5.90 0.16
CA VAL A 77 -7.78 5.37 1.38
C VAL A 77 -6.51 6.13 1.71
N GLY A 78 -6.43 6.63 2.94
CA GLY A 78 -5.22 7.20 3.51
C GLY A 78 -4.51 6.19 4.39
N VAL A 79 -3.20 6.06 4.21
CA VAL A 79 -2.35 5.10 4.92
C VAL A 79 -1.16 5.78 5.57
N ARG A 80 -0.70 5.16 6.66
CA ARG A 80 0.55 5.46 7.35
C ARG A 80 1.49 4.29 7.25
N LEU A 81 2.71 4.54 6.77
CA LEU A 81 3.83 3.61 6.86
C LEU A 81 4.69 4.00 8.06
N ASP A 82 4.84 3.09 9.00
CA ASP A 82 5.83 3.17 10.07
C ASP A 82 6.49 1.80 10.28
N ARG A 83 7.35 1.65 11.30
CA ARG A 83 8.06 0.38 11.58
C ARG A 83 7.14 -0.84 11.81
N SER A 84 5.86 -0.63 12.13
CA SER A 84 4.86 -1.69 12.30
C SER A 84 4.25 -2.15 10.97
N GLY A 85 4.41 -1.36 9.91
CA GLY A 85 3.88 -1.62 8.58
C GLY A 85 2.92 -0.53 8.10
N TRP A 86 1.99 -0.95 7.24
CA TRP A 86 1.03 -0.11 6.55
C TRP A 86 -0.30 -0.08 7.30
N THR A 87 -0.64 1.06 7.89
CA THR A 87 -1.86 1.24 8.66
C THR A 87 -2.88 2.08 7.91
N VAL A 88 -4.14 1.64 7.87
CA VAL A 88 -5.23 2.44 7.30
C VAL A 88 -5.65 3.52 8.30
N GLU A 89 -5.44 4.79 7.95
CA GLU A 89 -5.79 5.95 8.81
C GLU A 89 -7.11 6.61 8.40
N THR A 90 -7.44 6.61 7.12
CA THR A 90 -8.68 7.24 6.62
C THR A 90 -9.29 6.43 5.49
N ILE A 91 -10.62 6.44 5.43
CA ILE A 91 -11.42 5.88 4.34
C ILE A 91 -12.47 6.93 4.01
N ARG A 92 -12.50 7.36 2.74
CA ARG A 92 -13.43 8.37 2.21
C ARG A 92 -14.04 7.85 0.92
N GLU A 93 -15.21 8.41 0.57
CA GLU A 93 -15.83 8.18 -0.75
C GLU A 93 -16.08 6.70 -1.07
N SER A 94 -16.12 5.84 -0.05
CA SER A 94 -16.58 4.46 -0.16
C SER A 94 -18.06 4.41 0.15
N SER A 95 -18.81 3.56 -0.57
CA SER A 95 -20.09 3.06 -0.06
C SER A 95 -19.86 2.46 1.34
N PRO A 96 -20.84 2.48 2.27
CA PRO A 96 -20.68 1.91 3.61
C PRO A 96 -20.51 0.39 3.49
N SER A 97 -19.26 0.00 3.19
CA SER A 97 -18.82 -1.31 2.76
C SER A 97 -17.83 -1.88 3.78
N GLN A 98 -17.44 -3.15 3.58
CA GLN A 98 -16.49 -3.90 4.42
C GLN A 98 -15.16 -3.16 4.66
N ILE A 99 -14.79 -2.20 3.82
CA ILE A 99 -13.55 -1.42 3.93
C ILE A 99 -13.51 -0.62 5.23
N HIS A 100 -14.65 -0.07 5.70
CA HIS A 100 -14.70 0.69 6.95
C HIS A 100 -14.31 -0.13 8.19
N GLN A 101 -14.49 -1.47 8.16
CA GLN A 101 -14.05 -2.36 9.24
C GLN A 101 -12.53 -2.51 9.30
N LYS A 102 -11.82 -2.05 8.28
CA LYS A 102 -10.35 -2.13 8.14
C LYS A 102 -9.65 -0.87 8.64
N LEU A 103 -10.40 0.15 9.08
CA LEU A 103 -9.83 1.35 9.70
C LEU A 103 -8.96 0.97 10.91
N ASN A 104 -7.78 1.58 11.02
CA ASN A 104 -6.76 1.28 12.03
C ASN A 104 -6.15 -0.14 11.96
N LYS A 105 -6.43 -0.91 10.90
CA LYS A 105 -5.75 -2.19 10.69
C LYS A 105 -4.38 -1.95 10.05
N THR A 106 -3.37 -2.67 10.55
CA THR A 106 -1.99 -2.63 10.06
C THR A 106 -1.67 -3.90 9.27
N TYR A 107 -0.95 -3.73 8.17
CA TYR A 107 -0.55 -4.78 7.25
C TYR A 107 0.97 -4.75 7.05
N GLU A 108 1.56 -5.90 6.71
CA GLU A 108 3.00 -6.02 6.47
C GLU A 108 3.47 -5.30 5.19
N SER A 109 2.59 -5.21 4.19
CA SER A 109 2.89 -4.63 2.88
C SER A 109 1.67 -3.89 2.32
N LEU A 110 1.92 -2.98 1.37
CA LEU A 110 0.84 -2.32 0.64
C LEU A 110 0.02 -3.33 -0.19
N GLU A 111 0.64 -4.37 -0.72
CA GLU A 111 -0.04 -5.42 -1.48
C GLU A 111 -1.02 -6.22 -0.61
N SER A 112 -0.58 -6.69 0.57
CA SER A 112 -1.45 -7.39 1.53
C SER A 112 -2.61 -6.52 1.99
N LEU A 113 -2.39 -5.20 2.10
CA LEU A 113 -3.43 -4.22 2.37
C LEU A 113 -4.42 -4.16 1.20
N LEU A 114 -3.95 -3.92 -0.04
CA LEU A 114 -4.79 -3.77 -1.22
C LEU A 114 -5.63 -5.02 -1.52
N ILE A 115 -5.06 -6.21 -1.33
CA ILE A 115 -5.79 -7.49 -1.46
C ILE A 115 -6.98 -7.57 -0.49
N ASP A 116 -6.83 -7.06 0.74
CA ASP A 116 -7.88 -7.15 1.76
C ASP A 116 -8.95 -6.05 1.65
N ILE A 117 -8.65 -4.95 0.94
CA ILE A 117 -9.55 -3.78 0.86
C ILE A 117 -10.16 -3.54 -0.53
N SER A 118 -9.66 -4.18 -1.59
CA SER A 118 -10.04 -3.87 -2.97
C SER A 118 -10.21 -5.13 -3.80
N GLU A 119 -11.46 -5.46 -4.14
CA GLU A 119 -11.75 -6.57 -5.04
C GLU A 119 -11.28 -6.27 -6.46
N SER A 120 -11.38 -5.01 -6.88
CA SER A 120 -10.90 -4.52 -8.17
C SER A 120 -9.38 -4.67 -8.29
N TYR A 121 -8.62 -4.41 -7.22
CA TYR A 121 -7.18 -4.66 -7.20
C TYR A 121 -6.87 -6.14 -7.44
N VAL A 122 -7.55 -7.06 -6.76
CA VAL A 122 -7.34 -8.52 -6.93
C VAL A 122 -7.64 -8.96 -8.37
N ARG A 123 -8.69 -8.38 -8.98
CA ARG A 123 -9.03 -8.64 -10.38
C ARG A 123 -7.94 -8.17 -11.33
N GLU A 124 -7.41 -6.96 -11.14
CA GLU A 124 -6.33 -6.42 -11.99
C GLU A 124 -5.00 -7.14 -11.76
N MET A 125 -4.70 -7.53 -10.52
CA MET A 125 -3.54 -8.37 -10.23
C MET A 125 -3.60 -9.68 -11.01
N ASN A 126 -4.76 -10.35 -11.04
CA ASN A 126 -4.96 -11.53 -11.87
C ASN A 126 -4.74 -11.22 -13.35
N ASN A 127 -5.34 -10.13 -13.88
CA ASN A 127 -5.13 -9.73 -15.28
C ASN A 127 -3.64 -9.54 -15.63
N GLU A 128 -2.86 -8.89 -14.75
CA GLU A 128 -1.42 -8.70 -14.93
C GLU A 128 -0.64 -10.02 -14.91
N ILE A 129 -1.08 -11.00 -14.11
CA ILE A 129 -0.52 -12.36 -14.13
C ILE A 129 -0.80 -13.01 -15.48
N TRP A 130 -2.04 -13.01 -15.97
CA TRP A 130 -2.42 -13.63 -17.25
C TRP A 130 -1.64 -13.04 -18.45
N LYS A 131 -1.45 -11.72 -18.49
CA LYS A 131 -0.64 -11.04 -19.52
C LYS A 131 0.80 -11.59 -19.58
N ARG A 132 1.41 -11.87 -18.43
CA ARG A 132 2.79 -12.42 -18.36
C ARG A 132 2.89 -13.84 -18.90
N PHE A 133 1.78 -14.59 -18.89
CA PHE A 133 1.70 -15.93 -19.47
C PHE A 133 1.27 -15.92 -20.94
N GLY A 134 1.12 -14.75 -21.57
CA GLY A 134 0.71 -14.64 -22.98
C GLY A 134 -0.73 -15.12 -23.22
N MET A 135 -1.52 -15.20 -22.16
CA MET A 135 -2.94 -15.52 -22.24
C MET A 135 -3.67 -14.18 -22.27
N ASP A 136 -3.79 -13.60 -23.47
CA ASP A 136 -4.88 -12.66 -23.70
C ASP A 136 -6.17 -13.39 -23.33
N LYS A 137 -7.10 -12.71 -22.65
CA LYS A 137 -8.44 -13.24 -22.38
C LYS A 137 -9.13 -13.51 -23.72
N HIS A 138 -8.82 -14.64 -24.35
CA HIS A 138 -9.57 -15.17 -25.46
C HIS A 138 -10.89 -15.69 -24.90
N GLU A 139 -11.95 -14.92 -25.15
CA GLU A 139 -13.08 -15.42 -25.93
C GLU A 139 -13.77 -16.74 -25.53
N ASP A 140 -13.83 -17.09 -24.24
CA ASP A 140 -14.64 -18.24 -23.78
C ASP A 140 -16.08 -17.89 -23.37
N ASP A 141 -16.58 -16.69 -23.70
CA ASP A 141 -17.99 -16.29 -23.48
C ASP A 141 -18.84 -16.23 -24.78
N GLN A 142 -18.35 -16.73 -25.92
CA GLN A 142 -19.12 -16.76 -27.19
C GLN A 142 -19.37 -18.16 -27.79
N GLN A 143 -19.39 -19.22 -26.98
CA GLN A 143 -19.96 -20.51 -27.41
C GLN A 143 -20.86 -21.13 -26.34
N GLN A 144 -21.99 -20.48 -26.05
CA GLN A 144 -23.14 -21.17 -25.47
C GLN A 144 -24.49 -20.52 -25.84
N GLU A 145 -24.66 -20.15 -27.11
CA GLU A 145 -25.98 -20.04 -27.75
C GLU A 145 -25.91 -20.76 -29.10
N ASN A 146 -26.08 -22.08 -29.08
CA ASN A 146 -26.69 -22.88 -30.15
C ASN A 146 -26.54 -24.37 -29.82
N ILE A 147 -27.46 -24.90 -29.00
CA ILE A 147 -28.04 -26.25 -29.17
C ILE A 147 -29.51 -26.17 -28.78
#